data_AF-A0A2V7S7T4-F1
#
_entry.id   AF-A0A2V7S7T4-F1
#
_cell.length_a   1.000
_cell.length_b   1.000
_cell.length_c   1.000
_cell.angle_alpha   90.00
_cell.angle_beta   90.00
_cell.angle_gamma   90.00
#
_symmetry.space_group_name_H-M   'P 1'
#
loop_
_entity.id
_entity.type
_entity.pdbx_description
1 polymer ?
#
loop_
_entity_poly.entity_id
_entity_poly.type
_entity_poly.pdbx_seq_one_letter_code
_entity_poly.pdbx_strand_id
1 'polypeptide(L)'
;MTDPGREPGVNEKPTTVALGVPRARARGESWAGARGQSTLGALLEALIAAVPEIRFRLSSIEATEVDDTIARLLIEAPRHVAAHLHAPLQSGSNRVLKRMGRHWYTAESYRARIDWLAERLPVFGLGADVIAGFPGESDADHEATVGLIEALPFTYLHVFPFSVRPGAAAAKLQAQLPPGAVKERARELRELGDTKQRAYRARRTRRSADGVVSGRREGKVEVVTEDYLSVYLPIADWSGRPRFEVMVL
;
A
#
# COMPACT_ATOMS: atom_id res chain seq x y z
N MET A 1 -21.48 21.97 -49.65
CA MET A 1 -20.07 21.57 -49.66
C MET A 1 -19.72 21.23 -48.23
N THR A 2 -19.95 19.96 -47.87
CA THR A 2 -19.87 19.42 -46.50
C THR A 2 -18.67 18.49 -46.44
N ASP A 3 -17.77 18.79 -45.51
CA ASP A 3 -16.51 18.11 -45.24
C ASP A 3 -16.74 16.72 -44.59
N PRO A 4 -16.25 15.61 -45.18
CA PRO A 4 -16.33 14.28 -44.60
C PRO A 4 -14.98 13.90 -43.97
N GLY A 5 -14.90 13.76 -42.64
CA GLY A 5 -13.70 13.17 -42.03
C GLY A 5 -13.50 13.48 -40.55
N ARG A 6 -14.33 12.92 -39.68
CA ARG A 6 -13.99 12.81 -38.25
C ARG A 6 -14.31 11.40 -37.77
N GLU A 7 -13.32 10.51 -37.90
CA GLU A 7 -13.36 9.23 -37.19
C GLU A 7 -13.21 9.50 -35.67
N PRO A 8 -14.03 8.85 -34.81
CA PRO A 8 -13.88 8.97 -33.37
C PRO A 8 -12.72 8.09 -32.91
N GLY A 9 -11.59 8.72 -32.61
CA GLY A 9 -10.44 8.06 -31.96
C GLY A 9 -10.86 7.49 -30.60
N VAL A 10 -10.76 6.17 -30.48
CA VAL A 10 -10.93 5.43 -29.23
C VAL A 10 -9.81 5.87 -28.27
N ASN A 11 -10.17 6.65 -27.26
CA ASN A 11 -9.26 7.10 -26.22
C ASN A 11 -9.17 6.02 -25.14
N GLU A 12 -8.40 4.97 -25.40
CA GLU A 12 -8.05 3.97 -24.38
C GLU A 12 -7.08 4.61 -23.39
N LYS A 13 -7.62 4.99 -22.23
CA LYS A 13 -6.81 5.39 -21.08
C LYS A 13 -6.05 4.15 -20.58
N PRO A 14 -4.73 4.22 -20.37
CA PRO A 14 -4.04 3.21 -19.58
C PRO A 14 -4.65 3.22 -18.16
N THR A 15 -5.41 2.19 -17.84
CA THR A 15 -6.19 2.14 -16.61
C THR A 15 -5.44 1.32 -15.59
N THR A 16 -4.91 1.98 -14.55
CA THR A 16 -4.48 1.27 -13.33
C THR A 16 -5.75 0.90 -12.54
N VAL A 17 -6.06 -0.39 -12.43
CA VAL A 17 -7.21 -0.86 -11.64
C VAL A 17 -6.77 -1.13 -10.20
N ALA A 18 -7.43 -0.48 -9.24
CA ALA A 18 -7.28 -0.78 -7.82
C ALA A 18 -8.29 -1.86 -7.41
N LEU A 19 -7.80 -2.99 -6.90
CA LEU A 19 -8.66 -4.03 -6.32
C LEU A 19 -8.77 -3.80 -4.81
N GLY A 20 -9.95 -3.41 -4.34
CA GLY A 20 -10.32 -3.41 -2.93
C GLY A 20 -11.27 -4.58 -2.68
N VAL A 21 -10.89 -5.53 -1.82
CA VAL A 21 -11.75 -6.66 -1.46
C VAL A 21 -12.38 -6.38 -0.08
N PRO A 22 -13.71 -6.47 0.07
CA PRO A 22 -14.34 -6.46 1.38
C PRO A 22 -13.98 -7.72 2.18
N ARG A 23 -13.65 -7.53 3.46
CA ARG A 23 -13.32 -8.56 4.47
C ARG A 23 -14.09 -9.87 4.33
N ALA A 24 -13.38 -10.96 4.06
CA ALA A 24 -13.80 -12.32 4.41
C ALA A 24 -12.94 -12.81 5.59
N ARG A 25 -13.59 -13.26 6.67
CA ARG A 25 -12.92 -13.77 7.88
C ARG A 25 -12.25 -15.11 7.58
N ALA A 26 -10.93 -15.17 7.56
CA ALA A 26 -10.20 -16.44 7.63
C ALA A 26 -10.02 -16.87 9.10
N ARG A 27 -10.72 -17.93 9.51
CA ARG A 27 -10.30 -18.74 10.67
C ARG A 27 -9.25 -19.72 10.16
N GLY A 28 -8.15 -19.86 10.89
CA GLY A 28 -7.08 -20.79 10.55
C GLY A 28 -7.57 -22.22 10.52
N GLU A 29 -7.40 -22.86 9.37
CA GLU A 29 -7.38 -24.31 9.16
C GLU A 29 -6.61 -24.54 7.85
N SER A 30 -5.79 -25.59 7.83
CA SER A 30 -4.94 -25.97 6.69
C SER A 30 -5.78 -26.19 5.43
N TRP A 31 -5.55 -25.42 4.37
CA TRP A 31 -6.29 -25.49 3.11
C TRP A 31 -5.71 -26.55 2.18
N ALA A 32 -5.93 -27.82 2.51
CA ALA A 32 -5.86 -28.91 1.54
C ALA A 32 -7.28 -29.44 1.29
N GLY A 33 -7.90 -29.00 0.18
CA GLY A 33 -9.03 -29.70 -0.42
C GLY A 33 -10.45 -29.28 0.00
N ALA A 34 -10.88 -28.06 -0.37
CA ALA A 34 -12.31 -27.74 -0.49
C ALA A 34 -12.57 -27.04 -1.85
N ARG A 35 -13.35 -27.68 -2.72
CA ARG A 35 -13.77 -27.09 -4.01
C ARG A 35 -14.60 -25.82 -3.73
N GLY A 36 -14.10 -24.65 -4.14
CA GLY A 36 -14.93 -23.45 -4.30
C GLY A 36 -14.54 -22.19 -3.53
N GLN A 37 -13.37 -22.09 -2.88
CA GLN A 37 -12.87 -20.80 -2.36
C GLN A 37 -11.62 -20.39 -3.13
N SER A 38 -11.73 -19.38 -3.99
CA SER A 38 -10.59 -18.78 -4.67
C SER A 38 -9.87 -17.81 -3.71
N THR A 39 -8.55 -17.92 -3.60
CA THR A 39 -7.74 -16.94 -2.85
C THR A 39 -7.58 -15.66 -3.66
N LEU A 40 -7.17 -14.56 -3.00
CA LEU A 40 -6.80 -13.34 -3.71
C LEU A 40 -5.64 -13.58 -4.69
N GLY A 41 -4.67 -14.42 -4.33
CA GLY A 41 -3.59 -14.83 -5.23
C GLY A 41 -4.12 -15.51 -6.49
N ALA A 42 -5.03 -16.47 -6.35
CA ALA A 42 -5.65 -17.16 -7.49
C ALA A 42 -6.45 -16.19 -8.39
N LEU A 43 -7.18 -15.24 -7.78
CA LEU A 43 -7.87 -14.19 -8.54
C LEU A 43 -6.88 -13.32 -9.31
N LEU A 44 -5.77 -12.91 -8.67
CA LEU A 44 -4.76 -12.08 -9.31
C LEU A 44 -4.10 -12.80 -10.49
N GLU A 45 -3.78 -14.09 -10.36
CA GLU A 45 -3.27 -14.91 -11.47
C GLU A 45 -4.26 -14.97 -12.64
N ALA A 46 -5.54 -15.22 -12.36
CA ALA A 46 -6.57 -15.27 -13.38
C ALA A 46 -6.73 -13.92 -14.11
N LEU A 47 -6.66 -12.81 -13.37
CA LEU A 47 -6.72 -11.46 -13.95
C LEU A 47 -5.50 -11.15 -14.82
N ILE A 48 -4.29 -11.52 -14.38
CA ILE A 48 -3.07 -11.37 -15.19
C ILE A 48 -3.17 -12.14 -16.50
N ALA A 49 -3.72 -13.37 -16.48
CA ALA A 49 -3.92 -14.15 -17.69
C ALA A 49 -4.98 -13.54 -18.62
N ALA A 50 -6.02 -12.92 -18.07
CA ALA A 50 -7.12 -12.33 -18.84
C ALA A 50 -6.75 -10.99 -19.51
N VAL A 51 -5.90 -10.18 -18.88
CA VAL A 51 -5.49 -8.85 -19.36
C VAL A 51 -3.98 -8.62 -19.21
N PRO A 52 -3.14 -9.31 -20.02
CA PRO A 52 -1.68 -9.34 -19.86
C PRO A 52 -0.98 -7.99 -20.06
N GLU A 53 -1.65 -7.02 -20.67
CA GLU A 53 -1.14 -5.66 -20.88
C GLU A 53 -1.29 -4.76 -19.64
N ILE A 54 -2.11 -5.16 -18.67
CA ILE A 54 -2.43 -4.37 -17.48
C ILE A 54 -1.47 -4.70 -16.32
N ARG A 55 -1.02 -3.65 -15.63
CA ARG A 55 -0.31 -3.77 -14.34
C ARG A 55 -1.29 -3.55 -13.18
N PHE A 56 -1.38 -4.53 -12.30
CA PHE A 56 -2.14 -4.49 -11.07
C PHE A 56 -1.32 -3.91 -9.91
N ARG A 57 -2.02 -3.32 -8.96
CA ARG A 57 -1.45 -2.86 -7.69
C ARG A 57 -2.36 -3.29 -6.54
N LEU A 58 -1.75 -3.76 -5.47
CA LEU A 58 -2.42 -4.13 -4.24
C LEU A 58 -2.31 -2.95 -3.25
N SER A 59 -3.46 -2.42 -2.81
CA SER A 59 -3.53 -1.15 -2.07
C SER A 59 -4.22 -1.21 -0.71
N SER A 60 -4.91 -2.29 -0.36
CA SER A 60 -5.49 -2.44 0.98
C SER A 60 -5.67 -3.91 1.28
N ILE A 61 -4.54 -4.58 1.52
CA ILE A 61 -4.52 -5.99 1.91
C ILE A 61 -3.70 -6.11 3.19
N GLU A 62 -4.14 -6.92 4.14
CA GLU A 62 -3.37 -7.13 5.36
C GLU A 62 -2.06 -7.87 5.00
N ALA A 63 -0.93 -7.58 5.67
CA ALA A 63 0.33 -8.28 5.37
C ALA A 63 0.19 -9.81 5.47
N THR A 64 -0.69 -10.28 6.36
CA THR A 64 -1.01 -11.70 6.54
C THR A 64 -1.86 -12.31 5.42
N GLU A 65 -2.51 -11.50 4.59
CA GLU A 65 -3.28 -11.95 3.43
C GLU A 65 -2.41 -12.07 2.17
N VAL A 66 -1.17 -11.58 2.22
CA VAL A 66 -0.18 -11.87 1.18
C VAL A 66 0.14 -13.36 1.29
N ASP A 67 -0.50 -14.20 0.50
CA ASP A 67 -0.18 -15.62 0.36
C ASP A 67 1.10 -15.80 -0.49
N ASP A 68 1.57 -17.04 -0.62
CA ASP A 68 2.78 -17.34 -1.39
C ASP A 68 2.60 -17.07 -2.89
N THR A 69 1.36 -17.15 -3.39
CA THR A 69 1.04 -16.79 -4.79
C THR A 69 1.22 -15.29 -5.02
N ILE A 70 0.68 -14.43 -4.15
CA ILE A 70 0.85 -12.98 -4.24
C ILE A 70 2.33 -12.61 -4.09
N ALA A 71 3.02 -13.20 -3.11
CA ALA A 71 4.45 -12.99 -2.92
C ALA A 71 5.26 -13.34 -4.18
N ARG A 72 5.00 -14.51 -4.76
CA ARG A 72 5.62 -14.96 -6.01
C ARG A 72 5.33 -13.97 -7.16
N LEU A 73 4.09 -13.53 -7.33
CA LEU A 73 3.72 -12.59 -8.39
C LEU A 73 4.38 -11.20 -8.22
N LEU A 74 4.49 -10.69 -6.99
CA LEU A 74 5.20 -9.44 -6.70
C LEU A 74 6.67 -9.51 -7.13
N ILE A 75 7.31 -10.67 -6.93
CA ILE A 75 8.74 -10.87 -7.19
C ILE A 75 8.99 -11.20 -8.67
N GLU A 76 8.22 -12.13 -9.24
CA GLU A 76 8.52 -12.75 -10.53
C GLU A 76 7.76 -12.10 -11.70
N ALA A 77 6.69 -11.34 -11.44
CA ALA A 77 5.87 -10.73 -12.47
C ALA A 77 5.81 -9.19 -12.39
N PRO A 78 6.95 -8.46 -12.31
CA PRO A 78 6.98 -6.99 -12.15
C PRO A 78 6.34 -6.22 -13.32
N ARG A 79 6.13 -6.90 -14.47
CA ARG A 79 5.36 -6.33 -15.58
C ARG A 79 3.87 -6.25 -15.31
N HIS A 80 3.32 -7.19 -14.55
CA HIS A 80 1.89 -7.37 -14.32
C HIS A 80 1.47 -6.99 -12.90
N VAL A 81 2.39 -7.03 -11.92
CA VAL A 81 2.13 -6.60 -10.54
C VAL A 81 3.17 -5.57 -10.15
N ALA A 82 2.71 -4.40 -9.71
CA ALA A 82 3.58 -3.37 -9.16
C ALA A 82 4.30 -3.90 -7.92
N ALA A 83 5.58 -3.57 -7.76
CA ALA A 83 6.36 -3.85 -6.55
C ALA A 83 5.95 -2.87 -5.44
N HIS A 84 4.67 -2.91 -5.08
CA HIS A 84 4.02 -2.04 -4.12
C HIS A 84 3.02 -2.83 -3.29
N LEU A 85 3.08 -2.62 -1.98
CA LEU A 85 2.13 -3.14 -1.02
C LEU A 85 1.70 -2.02 -0.07
N HIS A 86 0.40 -1.91 0.16
CA HIS A 86 -0.11 -1.15 1.30
C HIS A 86 -0.71 -2.14 2.30
N ALA A 87 0.01 -2.35 3.39
CA ALA A 87 -0.30 -3.32 4.43
C ALA A 87 -0.56 -2.62 5.76
N PRO A 88 -1.82 -2.42 6.15
CA PRO A 88 -2.15 -1.70 7.38
C PRO A 88 -1.46 -2.30 8.61
N LEU A 89 -0.65 -1.51 9.31
CA LEU A 89 0.03 -1.91 10.53
C LEU A 89 -0.87 -1.75 11.75
N GLN A 90 -1.67 -0.67 11.77
CA GLN A 90 -2.53 -0.23 12.87
C GLN A 90 -1.74 0.19 14.13
N SER A 91 -0.96 -0.70 14.74
CA SER A 91 -0.09 -0.45 15.88
C SER A 91 1.05 -1.47 15.91
N GLY A 92 2.21 -1.09 16.44
CA GLY A 92 3.31 -2.03 16.73
C GLY A 92 3.18 -2.74 18.08
N SER A 93 2.16 -2.42 18.89
CA SER A 93 1.91 -3.12 20.15
C SER A 93 0.89 -4.24 20.00
N ASN A 94 1.30 -5.47 20.30
CA ASN A 94 0.41 -6.64 20.35
C ASN A 94 -0.77 -6.44 21.33
N ARG A 95 -0.57 -5.68 22.41
CA ARG A 95 -1.62 -5.35 23.38
C ARG A 95 -2.68 -4.45 22.76
N VAL A 96 -2.25 -3.42 22.04
CA VAL A 96 -3.15 -2.48 21.35
C VAL A 96 -3.85 -3.17 20.17
N LEU A 97 -3.12 -3.93 19.35
CA LEU A 97 -3.66 -4.73 18.25
C LEU A 97 -4.80 -5.65 18.72
N LYS A 98 -4.60 -6.38 19.82
CA LYS A 98 -5.65 -7.23 20.42
C LYS A 98 -6.89 -6.43 20.81
N ARG A 99 -6.72 -5.23 21.39
CA ARG A 99 -7.84 -4.34 21.75
C ARG A 99 -8.53 -3.73 20.53
N MET A 100 -7.81 -3.53 19.43
CA MET A 100 -8.38 -3.17 18.11
C MET A 100 -9.10 -4.34 17.43
N GLY A 101 -9.11 -5.53 18.03
CA GLY A 101 -9.70 -6.74 17.48
C GLY A 101 -8.82 -7.47 16.46
N ARG A 102 -7.55 -7.06 16.30
CA ARG A 102 -6.55 -7.65 15.41
C ARG A 102 -5.80 -8.78 16.12
N HIS A 103 -6.44 -9.94 16.24
CA HIS A 103 -5.92 -11.09 16.99
C HIS A 103 -5.31 -12.18 16.09
N TRP A 104 -5.32 -11.98 14.78
CA TRP A 104 -4.83 -12.94 13.78
C TRP A 104 -3.39 -12.65 13.32
N TYR A 105 -2.75 -11.61 13.86
CA TYR A 105 -1.32 -11.34 13.66
C TYR A 105 -0.70 -10.67 14.89
N THR A 106 0.62 -10.74 14.96
CA THR A 106 1.47 -10.01 15.92
C THR A 106 2.45 -9.09 15.19
N ALA A 107 3.00 -8.11 15.90
CA ALA A 107 4.06 -7.23 15.41
C ALA A 107 5.26 -8.02 14.82
N GLU A 108 5.63 -9.12 15.47
CA GLU A 108 6.72 -9.99 15.04
C GLU A 108 6.39 -10.74 13.75
N SER A 109 5.18 -11.31 13.66
CA SER A 109 4.73 -11.99 12.43
C SER A 109 4.58 -11.03 11.25
N TYR A 110 4.11 -9.80 11.51
CA TYR A 110 4.03 -8.74 10.51
C TYR A 110 5.45 -8.37 10.04
N ARG A 111 6.36 -8.12 10.97
CA ARG A 111 7.77 -7.80 10.68
C ARG A 111 8.42 -8.88 9.83
N ALA A 112 8.31 -10.14 10.24
CA ALA A 112 8.90 -11.27 9.52
C ALA A 112 8.41 -11.36 8.07
N ARG A 113 7.10 -11.15 7.82
CA ARG A 113 6.55 -11.17 6.45
C ARG A 113 7.07 -10.01 5.61
N ILE A 114 7.14 -8.81 6.18
CA ILE A 114 7.63 -7.62 5.48
C ILE A 114 9.14 -7.71 5.19
N ASP A 115 9.94 -8.12 6.16
CA ASP A 115 11.40 -8.29 5.99
C ASP A 115 11.67 -9.32 4.87
N TRP A 116 10.96 -10.45 4.89
CA TRP A 116 11.09 -11.48 3.85
C TRP A 116 10.78 -10.93 2.45
N LEU A 117 9.74 -10.11 2.29
CA LEU A 117 9.40 -9.48 1.02
C LEU A 117 10.46 -8.44 0.60
N ALA A 118 10.89 -7.58 1.53
CA ALA A 118 11.81 -6.50 1.27
C ALA A 118 13.22 -7.00 0.86
N GLU A 119 13.67 -8.12 1.44
CA GLU A 119 14.90 -8.80 1.02
C GLU A 119 14.88 -9.23 -0.45
N ARG A 120 13.68 -9.50 -1.00
CA ARG A 120 13.47 -10.02 -2.36
C ARG A 120 13.00 -8.94 -3.34
N LEU A 121 12.65 -7.75 -2.85
CA LEU A 121 12.19 -6.60 -3.62
C LEU A 121 13.07 -5.38 -3.30
N PRO A 122 14.21 -5.20 -4.00
CA PRO A 122 15.13 -4.06 -3.76
C PRO A 122 14.48 -2.69 -4.00
N VAL A 123 13.49 -2.65 -4.90
CA VAL A 123 12.61 -1.53 -5.17
C VAL A 123 11.20 -1.95 -4.74
N PHE A 124 10.75 -1.43 -3.61
CA PHE A 124 9.49 -1.85 -2.98
C PHE A 124 8.80 -0.67 -2.32
N GLY A 125 7.65 -0.29 -2.88
CA GLY A 125 6.76 0.71 -2.28
C GLY A 125 5.95 0.09 -1.16
N LEU A 126 6.30 0.37 0.10
CA LEU A 126 5.60 -0.18 1.26
C LEU A 126 4.88 0.91 2.04
N GLY A 127 3.55 0.86 2.04
CA GLY A 127 2.69 1.73 2.82
C GLY A 127 2.03 1.02 4.00
N ALA A 128 1.65 1.79 5.02
CA ALA A 128 0.78 1.31 6.08
C ALA A 128 -0.12 2.41 6.65
N ASP A 129 -1.31 2.00 7.08
CA ASP A 129 -2.14 2.78 7.99
C ASP A 129 -1.71 2.53 9.44
N VAL A 130 -1.61 3.59 10.25
CA VAL A 130 -1.26 3.56 11.68
C VAL A 130 -2.27 4.41 12.45
N ILE A 131 -2.76 3.90 13.58
CA ILE A 131 -3.69 4.61 14.47
C ILE A 131 -2.93 5.03 15.73
N ALA A 132 -2.90 6.32 16.00
CA ALA A 132 -2.30 6.89 17.21
C ALA A 132 -3.36 7.14 18.28
N GLY A 133 -3.05 6.87 19.56
CA GLY A 133 -3.89 7.27 20.68
C GLY A 133 -5.11 6.37 20.91
N PHE A 134 -5.03 5.09 20.57
CA PHE A 134 -6.14 4.15 20.80
C PHE A 134 -6.47 4.04 22.30
N PRO A 135 -7.74 3.85 22.73
CA PRO A 135 -8.09 3.81 24.14
C PRO A 135 -7.29 2.78 24.94
N GLY A 136 -6.55 3.28 25.94
CA GLY A 136 -5.67 2.51 26.81
C GLY A 136 -4.24 2.30 26.28
N GLU A 137 -3.82 2.96 25.21
CA GLU A 137 -2.44 2.95 24.68
C GLU A 137 -1.48 3.64 25.66
N SER A 138 -0.47 2.91 26.15
CA SER A 138 0.57 3.45 27.04
C SER A 138 1.75 4.00 26.25
N ASP A 139 2.66 4.72 26.91
CA ASP A 139 3.88 5.23 26.27
C ASP A 139 4.71 4.08 25.66
N ALA A 140 4.88 2.97 26.40
CA ALA A 140 5.55 1.77 25.89
C ALA A 140 4.89 1.15 24.63
N ASP A 141 3.58 1.30 24.43
CA ASP A 141 2.93 0.79 23.21
C ASP A 141 3.19 1.69 22.01
N HIS A 142 3.20 3.00 22.27
CA HIS A 142 3.52 4.00 21.27
C HIS A 142 4.99 3.87 20.85
N GLU A 143 5.90 3.74 21.81
CA GLU A 143 7.33 3.45 21.55
C GLU A 143 7.52 2.15 20.76
N ALA A 144 6.77 1.08 21.07
CA ALA A 144 6.81 -0.15 20.28
C ALA A 144 6.35 0.08 18.82
N THR A 145 5.37 0.95 18.62
CA THR A 145 4.89 1.35 17.29
C THR A 145 5.95 2.14 16.53
N VAL A 146 6.57 3.12 17.18
CA VAL A 146 7.68 3.92 16.64
C VAL A 146 8.84 3.00 16.25
N GLY A 147 9.32 2.15 17.16
CA GLY A 147 10.45 1.26 16.91
C GLY A 147 10.20 0.26 15.78
N LEU A 148 8.99 -0.28 15.66
CA LEU A 148 8.64 -1.16 14.54
C LEU A 148 8.62 -0.41 13.21
N ILE A 149 8.09 0.82 13.19
CA ILE A 149 8.11 1.66 11.99
C ILE A 149 9.54 2.02 11.61
N GLU A 150 10.42 2.33 12.57
CA GLU A 150 11.84 2.58 12.33
C GLU A 150 12.54 1.37 11.71
N ALA A 151 12.27 0.17 12.23
CA ALA A 151 12.89 -1.07 11.78
C ALA A 151 12.46 -1.52 10.37
N LEU A 152 11.24 -1.21 9.95
CA LEU A 152 10.67 -1.71 8.69
C LEU A 152 10.84 -0.72 7.52
N PRO A 153 10.97 -1.19 6.27
CA PRO A 153 11.31 -0.34 5.11
C PRO A 153 10.11 0.44 4.54
N PHE A 154 9.24 0.99 5.40
CA PHE A 154 8.11 1.81 4.97
C PHE A 154 8.56 3.00 4.12
N THR A 155 7.82 3.26 3.04
CA THR A 155 8.05 4.37 2.11
C THR A 155 7.05 5.49 2.27
N TYR A 156 5.90 5.21 2.90
CA TYR A 156 4.92 6.20 3.35
C TYR A 156 4.04 5.61 4.46
N LEU A 157 3.41 6.48 5.24
CA LEU A 157 2.45 6.10 6.27
C LEU A 157 1.21 6.98 6.17
N HIS A 158 0.05 6.40 6.44
CA HIS A 158 -1.16 7.16 6.76
C HIS A 158 -1.39 7.09 8.26
N VAL A 159 -1.24 8.22 8.93
CA VAL A 159 -1.40 8.31 10.40
C VAL A 159 -2.73 8.95 10.75
N PHE A 160 -3.58 8.16 11.37
CA PHE A 160 -4.90 8.57 11.83
C PHE A 160 -4.89 8.74 13.35
N PRO A 161 -5.21 9.93 13.89
CA PRO A 161 -5.47 10.05 15.31
C PRO A 161 -6.76 9.28 15.61
N PHE A 162 -6.76 8.51 16.69
CA PHE A 162 -7.95 7.80 17.09
C PHE A 162 -9.09 8.79 17.37
N SER A 163 -10.24 8.52 16.77
CA SER A 163 -11.47 9.27 17.00
C SER A 163 -12.61 8.29 17.18
N VAL A 164 -13.32 8.42 18.30
CA VAL A 164 -14.46 7.55 18.62
C VAL A 164 -15.58 7.83 17.64
N ARG A 165 -16.00 6.79 16.91
CA ARG A 165 -17.22 6.85 16.11
C ARG A 165 -18.40 6.38 16.96
N PRO A 166 -19.55 7.10 16.97
CA PRO A 166 -20.76 6.65 17.64
C PRO A 166 -21.12 5.22 17.21
N GLY A 167 -21.44 4.35 18.18
CA GLY A 167 -21.80 2.95 17.93
C GLY A 167 -20.65 1.96 17.70
N ALA A 168 -19.40 2.43 17.58
CA ALA A 168 -18.25 1.53 17.44
C ALA A 168 -17.96 0.77 18.75
N ALA A 169 -17.44 -0.45 18.67
CA ALA A 169 -17.01 -1.22 19.85
C ALA A 169 -16.01 -0.44 20.72
N ALA A 170 -15.14 0.36 20.07
CA ALA A 170 -14.18 1.21 20.75
C ALA A 170 -14.81 2.34 21.59
N ALA A 171 -16.06 2.73 21.32
CA ALA A 171 -16.78 3.72 22.12
C ALA A 171 -17.07 3.24 23.55
N LYS A 172 -17.09 1.92 23.77
CA LYS A 172 -17.31 1.29 25.08
C LYS A 172 -16.00 1.09 25.86
N LEU A 173 -14.85 1.39 25.25
CA LEU A 173 -13.55 1.22 25.90
C LEU A 173 -13.31 2.35 26.90
N GLN A 174 -12.96 1.96 28.12
CA GLN A 174 -12.45 2.87 29.14
C GLN A 174 -11.00 3.29 28.82
N ALA A 175 -10.50 4.31 29.52
CA ALA A 175 -9.15 4.87 29.39
C ALA A 175 -8.87 5.55 28.03
N GLN A 176 -9.74 6.47 27.62
CA GLN A 176 -9.39 7.37 26.52
C GLN A 176 -8.21 8.25 26.91
N LEU A 177 -7.32 8.48 25.95
CA LEU A 177 -6.19 9.36 26.16
C LEU A 177 -6.62 10.82 26.09
N PRO A 178 -5.93 11.72 26.82
CA PRO A 178 -6.12 13.16 26.65
C PRO A 178 -5.92 13.55 25.18
N PRO A 179 -6.74 14.45 24.61
CA PRO A 179 -6.60 14.86 23.21
C PRO A 179 -5.21 15.37 22.84
N GLY A 180 -4.51 16.02 23.78
CA GLY A 180 -3.13 16.45 23.62
C GLY A 180 -2.17 15.29 23.35
N ALA A 181 -2.30 14.19 24.08
CA ALA A 181 -1.45 13.00 23.90
C ALA A 181 -1.73 12.31 22.55
N VAL A 182 -3.00 12.20 22.13
CA VAL A 182 -3.37 11.64 20.83
C VAL A 182 -2.80 12.47 19.68
N LYS A 183 -2.91 13.81 19.79
CA LYS A 183 -2.37 14.74 18.79
C LYS A 183 -0.85 14.64 18.68
N GLU A 184 -0.17 14.57 19.82
CA GLU A 184 1.28 14.50 19.89
C GLU A 184 1.83 13.19 19.29
N ARG A 185 1.27 12.05 19.68
CA ARG A 185 1.64 10.75 19.11
C ARG A 185 1.39 10.68 17.59
N ALA A 186 0.27 11.24 17.14
CA ALA A 186 -0.04 11.31 15.72
C ALA A 186 0.92 12.25 14.96
N ARG A 187 1.42 13.32 15.60
CA ARG A 187 2.43 14.22 15.03
C ARG A 187 3.75 13.49 14.85
N GLU A 188 4.24 12.84 15.90
CA GLU A 188 5.50 12.08 15.89
C GLU A 188 5.50 11.00 14.80
N LEU A 189 4.45 10.20 14.71
CA LEU A 189 4.34 9.15 13.69
C LEU A 189 4.30 9.71 12.26
N ARG A 190 3.73 10.90 12.04
CA ARG A 190 3.76 11.57 10.73
C ARG A 190 5.16 12.07 10.39
N GLU A 191 5.83 12.70 11.34
CA GLU A 191 7.20 13.20 11.17
C GLU A 191 8.17 12.04 10.85
N LEU A 192 7.98 10.89 11.50
CA LEU A 192 8.69 9.66 11.19
C LEU A 192 8.37 9.17 9.77
N GLY A 193 7.09 9.07 9.42
CA GLY A 193 6.64 8.69 8.07
C GLY A 193 7.22 9.58 6.97
N ASP A 194 7.18 10.90 7.16
CA ASP A 194 7.76 11.88 6.23
C ASP A 194 9.27 11.71 6.11
N THR A 195 9.97 11.40 7.21
CA THR A 195 11.40 11.12 7.20
C THR A 195 11.71 9.88 6.37
N LYS A 196 10.95 8.78 6.55
CA LYS A 196 11.14 7.56 5.75
C LYS A 196 10.82 7.81 4.27
N GLN A 197 9.77 8.57 3.99
CA GLN A 197 9.39 8.94 2.62
C GLN A 197 10.49 9.74 1.92
N ARG A 198 11.05 10.76 2.60
CA ARG A 198 12.17 11.54 2.06
C ARG A 198 13.40 10.67 1.81
N ALA A 199 13.76 9.81 2.75
CA ALA A 199 14.89 8.89 2.61
C ALA A 199 14.69 7.92 1.42
N TYR A 200 13.48 7.37 1.26
CA TYR A 200 13.16 6.49 0.15
C TYR A 200 13.24 7.22 -1.20
N ARG A 201 12.64 8.41 -1.32
CA ARG A 201 12.71 9.22 -2.54
C ARG A 201 14.15 9.56 -2.89
N ALA A 202 14.97 9.99 -1.94
CA ALA A 202 16.39 10.30 -2.16
C ALA A 202 17.18 9.08 -2.67
N ARG A 203 16.88 7.87 -2.19
CA ARG A 203 17.48 6.61 -2.69
C ARG A 203 17.10 6.33 -4.14
N ARG A 204 15.89 6.72 -4.54
CA ARG A 204 15.35 6.51 -5.89
C ARG A 204 15.73 7.61 -6.88
N THR A 205 16.03 8.82 -6.42
CA THR A 205 16.47 9.94 -7.27
C THR A 205 17.62 9.52 -8.21
N ARG A 206 17.51 9.91 -9.49
CA ARG A 206 18.40 9.55 -10.61
C ARG A 206 18.49 8.05 -10.91
N ARG A 207 17.58 7.23 -10.39
CA ARG A 207 17.43 5.83 -10.82
C ARG A 207 16.38 5.75 -11.92
N SER A 208 16.60 4.80 -12.81
CA SER A 208 15.61 4.41 -13.79
C SER A 208 14.50 3.61 -13.14
N ALA A 209 13.27 3.77 -13.64
CA ALA A 209 12.05 3.18 -13.13
C ALA A 209 11.09 2.88 -14.29
N ASP A 210 10.30 1.82 -14.16
CA ASP A 210 9.28 1.43 -15.11
C ASP A 210 7.94 2.11 -14.78
N GLY A 211 7.67 3.21 -15.48
CA GLY A 211 6.57 4.11 -15.21
C GLY A 211 5.32 3.87 -16.07
N VAL A 212 4.15 4.04 -15.48
CA VAL A 212 2.84 4.04 -16.15
C VAL A 212 2.22 5.42 -16.04
N VAL A 213 1.70 5.95 -17.15
CA VAL A 213 0.99 7.23 -17.15
C VAL A 213 -0.30 7.10 -16.34
N SER A 214 -0.45 7.93 -15.31
CA SER A 214 -1.64 7.94 -14.44
C SER A 214 -2.55 9.15 -14.67
N GLY A 215 -2.05 10.20 -15.32
CA GLY A 215 -2.84 11.40 -15.54
C GLY A 215 -2.08 12.51 -16.26
N ARG A 216 -2.77 13.62 -16.48
CA ARG A 216 -2.20 14.87 -17.01
C ARG A 216 -2.65 16.02 -16.12
N ARG A 217 -1.73 16.92 -15.79
CA ARG A 217 -2.01 18.10 -14.97
C ARG A 217 -1.10 19.24 -15.39
N GLU A 218 -1.68 20.42 -15.66
CA GLU A 218 -0.93 21.67 -15.84
C GLU A 218 0.24 21.57 -16.83
N GLY A 219 -0.01 21.00 -18.03
CA GLY A 219 1.04 20.86 -19.05
C GLY A 219 2.06 19.75 -18.79
N LYS A 220 1.87 18.97 -17.72
CA LYS A 220 2.70 17.81 -17.37
C LYS A 220 1.90 16.51 -17.45
N VAL A 221 2.62 15.42 -17.68
CA VAL A 221 2.14 14.04 -17.54
C VAL A 221 2.60 13.52 -16.19
N GLU A 222 1.67 12.93 -15.43
CA GLU A 222 2.00 12.17 -14.24
C GLU A 222 2.31 10.73 -14.62
N VAL A 223 3.49 10.27 -14.22
CA VAL A 223 3.96 8.91 -14.40
C VAL A 223 4.15 8.28 -13.02
N VAL A 224 3.53 7.14 -12.79
CA VAL A 224 3.65 6.39 -11.55
C VAL A 224 4.57 5.20 -11.77
N THR A 225 5.64 5.14 -10.99
CA THR A 225 6.68 4.09 -11.06
C THR A 225 6.22 2.74 -10.50
N GLU A 226 7.01 1.68 -10.71
CA GLU A 226 6.75 0.32 -10.24
C GLU A 226 6.60 0.21 -8.71
N ASP A 227 7.26 1.11 -7.97
CA ASP A 227 7.19 1.27 -6.52
C ASP A 227 6.26 2.41 -6.08
N TYR A 228 5.45 2.92 -7.00
CA TYR A 228 4.37 3.86 -6.75
C TYR A 228 4.79 5.29 -6.37
N LEU A 229 5.96 5.74 -6.82
CA LEU A 229 6.34 7.16 -6.81
C LEU A 229 5.76 7.89 -8.03
N SER A 230 5.13 9.04 -7.81
CA SER A 230 4.76 9.98 -8.87
C SER A 230 5.98 10.77 -9.36
N VAL A 231 6.18 10.77 -10.66
CA VAL A 231 7.12 11.61 -11.42
C VAL A 231 6.32 12.45 -12.39
N TYR A 232 6.68 13.72 -12.54
CA TYR A 232 6.00 14.65 -13.44
C TYR A 232 6.94 15.10 -14.55
N LEU A 233 6.53 14.87 -15.79
CA LEU A 233 7.29 15.24 -16.99
C LEU A 233 6.51 16.28 -17.80
N PRO A 234 7.16 17.26 -18.44
CA PRO A 234 6.50 18.10 -19.44
C PRO A 234 5.84 17.25 -20.53
N ILE A 235 4.65 17.63 -21.01
CA ILE A 235 3.95 16.90 -22.08
C ILE A 235 4.80 16.80 -23.36
N ALA A 236 5.63 17.81 -23.64
CA ALA A 236 6.53 17.81 -24.80
C ALA A 236 7.58 16.70 -24.75
N ASP A 237 7.95 16.23 -23.56
CA ASP A 237 8.97 15.19 -23.36
C ASP A 237 8.35 13.78 -23.34
N TRP A 238 7.01 13.68 -23.40
CA TRP A 238 6.31 12.40 -23.36
C TRP A 238 6.15 11.82 -24.77
N SER A 239 6.62 10.58 -24.95
CA SER A 239 6.56 9.84 -26.23
C SER A 239 5.14 9.39 -26.66
N GLY A 240 4.10 9.74 -25.90
CA GLY A 240 2.73 9.25 -26.11
C GLY A 240 2.48 7.81 -25.64
N ARG A 241 3.53 7.07 -25.26
CA ARG A 241 3.39 5.69 -24.76
C ARG A 241 2.77 5.65 -23.37
N PRO A 242 1.84 4.72 -23.09
CA PRO A 242 1.19 4.60 -21.79
C PRO A 242 2.14 4.11 -20.68
N ARG A 243 3.20 3.42 -21.06
CA ARG A 243 4.22 2.87 -20.16
C ARG A 243 5.59 3.01 -20.79
N PHE A 244 6.57 3.47 -20.02
CA PHE A 244 7.92 3.69 -20.49
C PHE A 244 8.88 3.81 -19.31
N GLU A 245 10.17 3.66 -19.61
CA GLU A 245 11.23 3.88 -18.64
C GLU A 245 11.37 5.38 -18.35
N VAL A 246 11.31 5.75 -17.07
CA VAL A 246 11.39 7.13 -16.60
C VAL A 246 12.49 7.26 -15.56
N MET A 247 13.19 8.40 -15.57
CA MET A 247 14.13 8.73 -14.51
C MET A 247 13.37 9.34 -13.32
N VAL A 248 13.57 8.81 -12.12
CA VAL A 248 13.05 9.43 -10.89
C VAL A 248 13.84 10.71 -10.63
N LEU A 249 13.12 11.83 -10.57
CA LEU A 249 13.69 13.18 -10.38
C LEU A 249 13.88 13.53 -8.90
#